data_AF-A0A960VV77-F1
#
_entry.id   AF-A0A960VV77-F1
#
_cell.length_a   1.000
_cell.length_b   1.000
_cell.length_c   1.000
_cell.angle_alpha   90.00
_cell.angle_beta   90.00
_cell.angle_gamma   90.00
#
_symmetry.space_group_name_H-M   'P 1'
#
loop_
_entity.id
_entity.type
_entity.pdbx_description
1 polymer ?
#
loop_
_entity_poly.entity_id
_entity_poly.type
_entity_poly.pdbx_seq_one_letter_code
_entity_poly.pdbx_strand_id
1 'polypeptide(L)'
;MLAPLDNETIFKKAFTDKEVFKSFVKDIFGIDIQVENIETEKRFVDFKIDIYAETTDHRFLIENSLQISPLNYKLNLNYLLFKG
;
A
#
# COMPACT_ATOMS: atom_id res chain seq x y z
N MET A 1 -9.45 5.65 -26.41
CA MET A 1 -8.13 5.13 -25.99
C MET A 1 -8.31 4.40 -24.67
N LEU A 2 -8.20 3.08 -24.65
CA LEU A 2 -8.05 2.32 -23.40
C LEU A 2 -6.57 2.42 -23.04
N ALA A 3 -6.21 3.28 -22.08
CA ALA A 3 -4.86 3.25 -21.52
C ALA A 3 -4.65 1.86 -20.91
N PRO A 4 -3.50 1.20 -21.12
CA PRO A 4 -3.19 -0.03 -20.41
C PRO A 4 -3.35 0.27 -18.91
N LEU A 5 -4.17 -0.53 -18.23
CA LEU A 5 -4.38 -0.39 -16.80
C LEU A 5 -3.07 -0.79 -16.14
N ASP A 6 -2.24 0.19 -15.81
CA ASP A 6 -0.94 -0.07 -15.20
C ASP A 6 -1.16 -0.78 -13.86
N ASN A 7 -0.36 -1.81 -13.59
CA ASN A 7 -0.43 -2.59 -12.36
C ASN A 7 -0.33 -1.69 -11.13
N GLU A 8 0.45 -0.61 -11.22
CA GLU A 8 0.54 0.41 -10.18
C GLU A 8 -0.79 1.13 -9.93
N THR A 9 -1.54 1.45 -10.99
CA THR A 9 -2.87 2.09 -10.88
C THR A 9 -3.90 1.13 -10.30
N ILE A 10 -3.86 -0.14 -10.70
CA ILE A 10 -4.73 -1.19 -10.14
C ILE A 10 -4.45 -1.37 -8.65
N PHE A 11 -3.17 -1.48 -8.30
CA PHE A 11 -2.70 -1.60 -6.92
C PHE A 11 -3.20 -0.43 -6.07
N LYS A 12 -2.95 0.81 -6.50
CA LYS A 12 -3.37 2.00 -5.77
C LYS A 12 -4.88 2.03 -5.54
N LYS A 13 -5.68 1.69 -6.57
CA LYS A 13 -7.15 1.61 -6.45
C LYS A 13 -7.61 0.54 -5.48
N ALA A 14 -7.01 -0.65 -5.51
CA ALA A 14 -7.38 -1.74 -4.61
C ALA A 14 -7.07 -1.37 -3.15
N PHE A 15 -5.91 -0.78 -2.89
CA PHE A 15 -5.48 -0.44 -1.53
C PHE A 15 -6.09 0.85 -0.98
N THR A 16 -6.76 1.68 -1.79
CA THR A 16 -7.62 2.77 -1.28
C THR A 16 -8.98 2.30 -0.77
N ASP A 17 -9.39 1.06 -1.07
CA ASP A 17 -10.57 0.46 -0.45
C ASP A 17 -10.23 0.03 0.98
N LYS A 18 -10.98 0.56 1.96
CA LYS A 18 -10.72 0.33 3.38
C LYS A 18 -10.87 -1.14 3.78
N GLU A 19 -11.83 -1.85 3.21
CA GLU A 19 -12.08 -3.25 3.57
C GLU A 19 -11.02 -4.16 2.95
N VAL A 20 -10.59 -3.86 1.72
CA VAL A 20 -9.42 -4.52 1.11
C VAL A 20 -8.16 -4.28 1.94
N PHE A 21 -7.91 -3.02 2.34
CA PHE A 21 -6.74 -2.67 3.14
C PHE A 21 -6.74 -3.33 4.52
N LYS A 22 -7.87 -3.29 5.23
CA LYS A 22 -8.04 -3.96 6.54
C LYS A 22 -7.83 -5.46 6.44
N SER A 23 -8.43 -6.10 5.43
CA SER A 23 -8.27 -7.56 5.22
C SER A 23 -6.82 -7.90 4.93
N PHE A 24 -6.15 -7.11 4.09
CA PHE A 24 -4.71 -7.26 3.84
C PHE A 24 -3.88 -7.13 5.11
N VAL A 25 -4.11 -6.09 5.92
CA VAL A 25 -3.37 -5.90 7.18
C VAL A 25 -3.60 -7.07 8.14
N LYS A 26 -4.83 -7.58 8.21
CA LYS A 26 -5.18 -8.75 9.02
C LYS A 26 -4.50 -10.01 8.54
N ASP A 27 -4.50 -10.27 7.23
CA ASP A 27 -3.90 -11.48 6.66
C ASP A 27 -2.38 -11.48 6.77
N ILE A 28 -1.73 -10.32 6.64
CA ILE A 28 -0.27 -10.20 6.67
C ILE A 28 0.27 -10.10 8.11
N PHE A 29 -0.39 -9.33 8.98
CA PHE A 29 0.12 -9.00 10.31
C PHE A 29 -0.68 -9.62 11.46
N GLY A 30 -1.83 -10.24 11.18
CA GLY A 30 -2.69 -10.84 12.21
C GLY A 30 -3.39 -9.82 13.11
N ILE A 31 -3.44 -8.54 12.74
CA ILE A 31 -4.05 -7.46 13.53
C ILE A 31 -5.32 -6.93 12.86
N ASP A 32 -6.34 -6.65 13.67
CA ASP A 32 -7.55 -5.98 13.23
C ASP A 32 -7.38 -4.47 13.44
N ILE A 33 -7.65 -3.66 12.40
CA ILE A 33 -7.41 -2.23 12.42
C ILE A 33 -8.64 -1.43 12.01
N GLN A 34 -8.76 -0.22 12.56
CA GLN A 34 -9.67 0.80 12.07
C GLN A 34 -8.87 1.92 11.42
N VAL A 35 -9.12 2.14 10.12
CA VAL A 35 -8.45 3.15 9.31
C VAL A 35 -9.48 4.12 8.76
N GLU A 36 -9.31 5.41 9.05
CA GLU A 36 -10.23 6.45 8.60
C GLU A 36 -9.82 7.00 7.23
N ASN A 37 -8.51 7.16 7.01
CA ASN A 37 -7.99 7.74 5.79
C ASN A 37 -6.84 6.90 5.23
N ILE A 38 -6.88 6.72 3.90
CA ILE A 38 -5.83 6.09 3.12
C ILE A 38 -5.47 7.08 2.02
N GLU A 39 -4.23 7.54 2.02
CA GLU A 39 -3.69 8.46 1.05
C GLU A 39 -2.84 7.71 0.02
N THR A 40 -2.97 8.10 -1.24
CA THR A 40 -2.05 7.67 -2.29
C THR A 40 -0.99 8.73 -2.49
N GLU A 41 0.22 8.31 -2.87
CA GLU A 41 1.28 9.23 -3.32
C GLU A 41 1.74 10.27 -2.29
N LYS A 42 1.63 9.95 -1.00
CA LYS A 42 1.94 10.88 0.10
C LYS A 42 3.42 11.28 0.07
N ARG A 43 3.67 12.59 0.06
CA ARG A 43 5.02 13.16 0.10
C ARG A 43 5.39 13.50 1.54
N PHE A 44 6.53 12.99 1.97
CA PHE A 44 7.27 13.43 3.13
C PHE A 44 8.41 14.36 2.68
N VAL A 45 9.12 14.98 3.62
CA VAL A 45 10.20 15.93 3.31
C VAL A 45 11.28 15.29 2.43
N ASP A 46 11.59 14.01 2.69
CA ASP A 46 12.72 13.32 2.06
C ASP A 46 12.32 12.23 1.04
N PHE A 47 11.05 11.79 1.01
CA PHE A 47 10.61 10.70 0.15
C PHE A 47 9.09 10.71 -0.14
N LYS A 48 8.66 9.91 -1.12
CA LYS A 48 7.26 9.73 -1.52
C LYS A 48 6.88 8.26 -1.34
N ILE A 49 5.70 7.99 -0.78
CA ILE A 49 5.13 6.65 -0.60
C ILE A 49 3.91 6.46 -1.49
N ASP A 50 3.71 5.26 -2.03
CA ASP A 50 2.55 4.95 -2.87
C ASP A 50 1.24 4.89 -2.08
N ILE A 51 1.22 4.23 -0.92
CA ILE A 51 0.07 4.14 -0.03
C ILE A 51 0.47 4.46 1.41
N TYR A 52 -0.18 5.46 1.99
CA TYR A 52 -0.08 5.79 3.41
C TYR A 52 -1.43 5.60 4.07
N ALA A 53 -1.45 4.86 5.18
CA ALA A 53 -2.64 4.71 6.00
C ALA A 53 -2.29 4.93 7.47
N GLU A 54 -3.15 5.63 8.20
CA GLU A 54 -2.97 5.92 9.61
C GLU A 54 -4.17 5.44 10.42
N THR A 55 -3.86 4.81 11.54
CA THR A 55 -4.79 4.35 12.57
C THR A 55 -4.36 4.97 13.90
N THR A 56 -5.13 4.77 14.96
CA THR A 56 -4.78 5.29 16.29
C THR A 56 -3.42 4.79 16.79
N ASP A 57 -3.09 3.52 16.53
CA ASP A 57 -1.91 2.87 17.12
C ASP A 57 -0.77 2.61 16.13
N HIS A 58 -1.06 2.75 14.83
CA HIS A 58 -0.17 2.31 13.75
C HIS A 58 -0.23 3.22 12.53
N ARG A 59 0.94 3.41 11.91
CA ARG A 59 1.07 3.96 10.56
C ARG A 59 1.60 2.89 9.62
N PHE A 60 0.97 2.79 8.46
CA PHE A 60 1.32 1.86 7.39
C PHE A 60 1.84 2.64 6.19
N LEU A 61 3.08 2.37 5.81
CA LEU A 61 3.70 2.90 4.60
C LEU A 61 3.94 1.72 3.66
N ILE A 62 3.32 1.75 2.47
CA ILE A 62 3.45 0.68 1.48
C ILE A 62 3.99 1.28 0.18
N GLU A 63 5.09 0.71 -0.30
CA GLU A 63 5.65 0.97 -1.63
C GLU A 63 5.49 -0.25 -2.51
N ASN A 64 5.04 -0.03 -3.75
CA ASN A 64 5.00 -1.06 -4.77
C ASN A 64 6.29 -1.01 -5.60
N SER A 65 7.24 -1.89 -5.30
CA SER A 65 8.45 -2.04 -6.13
C SER A 65 8.23 -3.15 -7.16
N LEU A 66 7.61 -2.83 -8.29
CA LEU A 66 7.47 -3.78 -9.40
C LEU A 66 8.84 -3.99 -10.09
N GLN A 67 9.67 -4.89 -9.58
CA GLN A 67 10.90 -5.31 -10.27
C GLN A 67 10.59 -6.43 -11.28
N ILE A 68 10.40 -6.06 -12.54
CA ILE A 68 10.22 -7.02 -13.64
C ILE A 68 11.62 -7.53 -14.03
N SER A 69 12.00 -8.71 -13.55
CA SER A 69 13.09 -9.51 -14.12
C SER A 69 12.49 -10.62 -14.98
N PRO A 70 13.12 -11.01 -16.12
CA PRO A 70 12.51 -11.89 -17.12
C PRO A 70 12.13 -13.30 -16.63
N LEU A 71 12.43 -13.65 -15.37
CA LEU A 71 12.17 -14.97 -14.81
C LEU A 71 11.02 -15.04 -13.80
N ASN A 72 10.46 -13.94 -13.28
CA ASN A 72 9.32 -14.00 -12.33
C ASN A 72 8.52 -12.70 -12.28
N TYR A 73 7.20 -12.79 -12.35
CA TYR A 73 6.28 -11.73 -11.90
C TYR A 73 6.38 -11.59 -10.38
N LYS A 74 7.39 -10.87 -9.88
CA LYS A 74 7.61 -10.68 -8.45
C LYS A 74 7.05 -9.31 -8.02
N LEU A 75 5.90 -9.33 -7.34
CA LEU A 75 5.37 -8.18 -6.62
C LEU A 75 6.23 -8.01 -5.34
N ASN A 76 7.05 -6.98 -5.22
CA ASN A 76 7.76 -6.69 -3.96
C ASN A 76 7.05 -5.53 -3.23
N LEU A 77 6.38 -5.88 -2.14
CA LEU A 77 5.71 -4.96 -1.23
C LEU A 77 6.58 -4.77 0.02
N ASN A 78 7.23 -3.62 0.14
CA ASN A 78 7.92 -3.22 1.37
C ASN A 78 6.92 -2.51 2.29
N TYR A 79 6.85 -2.94 3.54
CA TYR A 79 5.97 -2.37 4.55
C TYR A 79 6.78 -1.91 5.77
N LEU A 80 6.50 -0.69 6.24
CA LEU A 80 7.10 -0.15 7.45
C LEU A 80 5.98 0.23 8.41
N LEU A 81 5.99 -0.40 9.59
CA LEU A 81 5.04 -0.14 10.67
C LEU A 81 5.71 0.72 11.73
N PHE A 82 5.21 1.95 11.92
CA PHE A 82 5.63 2.79 13.03
C PHE A 82 4.56 2.79 14.12
N LYS A 83 4.99 2.57 15.37
CA LYS A 83 4.22 2.95 16.56
C LYS A 83 4.65 4.35 16.97
N GLY A 84 3.69 5.26 17.10
CA GLY A 84 3.89 6.59 17.68
C GLY A 84 4.09 6.52 19.18
#